data_AF-A0A0D8Y407-F1
#
_entry.id   AF-A0A0D8Y407-F1
#
_cell.length_a   1.000
_cell.length_b   1.000
_cell.length_c   1.000
_cell.angle_alpha   90.00
_cell.angle_beta   90.00
_cell.angle_gamma   90.00
#
_symmetry.space_group_name_H-M   'P 1'
#
loop_
_entity.id
_entity.type
_entity.pdbx_description
1 polymer ?
#
loop_
_entity_poly.entity_id
_entity_poly.type
_entity_poly.pdbx_seq_one_letter_code
_entity_poly.pdbx_strand_id
1 'polypeptide(L)'
;MHNYPLRLVMGNEFTQYNLQSFKFVFRRHCIVSFILETTEWVLFMDADIGVVNPTRLIEEYMDTKYDITFYDRFCNWEVAIGSYIVRSSPFSRKFLLNFANFESQLPQSFHGTENGAFHAYILETIAPYESRNDAEVCYSIWEQSQNYDDLYLYEACIRLVLGSKRIFDKVQILRKGTAWVRDIWITGSQWSFDRDFMLHGMKESDRSMIPDGFFSKLRYIFKPRFTWYPPLTNDLDMTHCSTGDVKWQYDMRFQIPQSAIEKRLYVLSRQIERKRWRLLGQMKKFL
;
A
#
# COMPACT_ATOMS: atom_id res chain seq x y z
N MET A 1 0.45 -22.66 10.27
CA MET A 1 1.72 -21.93 10.49
C MET A 1 1.66 -20.95 11.65
N HIS A 2 0.86 -19.87 11.63
CA HIS A 2 0.92 -18.87 12.72
C HIS A 2 -0.40 -18.60 13.46
N ASN A 3 -1.47 -19.32 13.11
CA ASN A 3 -2.77 -19.25 13.79
C ASN A 3 -3.45 -17.86 13.80
N TYR A 4 -3.16 -16.99 12.82
CA TYR A 4 -3.91 -15.75 12.62
C TYR A 4 -5.27 -16.05 12.00
N PRO A 5 -6.38 -15.50 12.52
CA PRO A 5 -7.67 -15.62 11.89
C PRO A 5 -7.73 -14.78 10.60
N LEU A 6 -8.09 -15.40 9.48
CA LEU A 6 -8.40 -14.70 8.23
C LEU A 6 -9.90 -14.43 8.17
N ARG A 7 -10.28 -13.16 8.01
CA ARG A 7 -11.66 -12.76 7.76
C ARG A 7 -11.80 -12.20 6.36
N LEU A 8 -12.49 -12.92 5.48
CA LEU A 8 -12.98 -12.37 4.23
C LEU A 8 -14.20 -11.51 4.53
N VAL A 9 -14.14 -10.24 4.15
CA VAL A 9 -15.14 -9.24 4.51
C VAL A 9 -15.96 -8.90 3.27
N MET A 10 -17.23 -9.27 3.28
CA MET A 10 -18.16 -8.86 2.23
C MET A 10 -18.91 -7.61 2.67
N GLY A 11 -19.00 -6.60 1.80
CA GLY A 11 -19.60 -5.32 2.16
C GLY A 11 -21.05 -5.45 2.67
N ASN A 12 -21.81 -6.40 2.13
CA ASN A 12 -23.20 -6.65 2.54
C ASN A 12 -23.36 -7.09 4.02
N GLU A 13 -22.31 -7.55 4.68
CA GLU A 13 -22.33 -7.88 6.13
C GLU A 13 -22.48 -6.64 7.03
N PHE A 14 -22.23 -5.44 6.50
CA PHE A 14 -22.18 -4.19 7.27
C PHE A 14 -23.25 -3.18 6.84
N THR A 15 -24.37 -3.65 6.27
CA THR A 15 -25.48 -2.80 5.78
C THR A 15 -26.15 -2.00 6.90
N GLN A 16 -26.15 -2.52 8.12
CA GLN A 16 -26.72 -1.88 9.32
C GLN A 16 -26.05 -0.56 9.73
N TYR A 17 -24.86 -0.27 9.23
CA TYR A 17 -24.11 0.95 9.56
C TYR A 17 -24.30 2.08 8.53
N ASN A 18 -25.37 2.00 7.72
CA ASN A 18 -25.70 2.97 6.65
C ASN A 18 -24.51 3.33 5.74
N LEU A 19 -23.67 2.32 5.44
CA LEU A 19 -22.43 2.48 4.66
C LEU A 19 -22.66 2.66 3.16
N GLN A 20 -23.92 2.79 2.73
CA GLN A 20 -24.29 2.86 1.32
C GLN A 20 -23.94 4.21 0.68
N SER A 21 -23.68 5.25 1.49
CA SER A 21 -23.27 6.57 1.00
C SER A 21 -21.79 6.64 0.56
N PHE A 22 -20.96 5.65 0.91
CA PHE A 22 -19.54 5.66 0.58
C PHE A 22 -19.24 4.84 -0.68
N LYS A 23 -18.30 5.31 -1.51
CA LYS A 23 -17.65 4.45 -2.50
C LYS A 23 -16.95 3.30 -1.77
N PHE A 24 -16.94 2.13 -2.40
CA PHE A 24 -16.38 0.89 -1.84
C PHE A 24 -14.97 1.06 -1.23
N VAL A 25 -14.14 1.86 -1.91
CA VAL A 25 -12.77 2.21 -1.51
C VAL A 25 -12.72 2.87 -0.12
N PHE A 26 -13.54 3.87 0.18
CA PHE A 26 -13.57 4.47 1.53
C PHE A 26 -14.29 3.59 2.56
N ARG A 27 -15.32 2.85 2.11
CA ARG A 27 -16.13 1.98 2.96
C ARG A 27 -15.30 0.95 3.74
N ARG A 28 -14.23 0.41 3.14
CA ARG A 28 -13.39 -0.62 3.79
C ARG A 28 -12.73 -0.12 5.09
N HIS A 29 -12.35 1.16 5.16
CA HIS A 29 -11.76 1.73 6.37
C HIS A 29 -12.79 1.87 7.49
N CYS A 30 -14.04 2.20 7.15
CA CYS A 30 -15.15 2.19 8.09
C CYS A 30 -15.42 0.77 8.62
N ILE A 31 -15.40 -0.25 7.74
CA ILE A 31 -15.57 -1.64 8.17
C ILE A 31 -14.47 -2.09 9.14
N VAL A 32 -13.20 -1.74 8.86
CA VAL A 32 -12.11 -2.02 9.80
C VAL A 32 -12.35 -1.36 11.15
N SER A 33 -12.90 -0.14 11.20
CA SER A 33 -13.25 0.51 12.46
C SER A 33 -14.24 -0.29 13.33
N PHE A 34 -15.21 -0.98 12.72
CA PHE A 34 -16.15 -1.85 13.42
C PHE A 34 -15.54 -3.19 13.82
N ILE A 35 -14.69 -3.78 12.97
CA ILE A 35 -13.98 -5.03 13.31
C ILE A 35 -13.11 -4.84 14.57
N LEU A 36 -12.54 -3.65 14.75
CA LEU A 36 -11.75 -3.30 15.93
C LEU A 36 -12.57 -3.22 17.23
N GLU A 37 -13.89 -3.26 17.21
CA GLU A 37 -14.70 -3.33 18.44
C GLU A 37 -14.55 -4.70 19.14
N THR A 38 -14.25 -5.75 18.38
CA THR A 38 -14.13 -7.13 18.88
C THR A 38 -12.78 -7.77 18.61
N THR A 39 -11.85 -7.05 17.96
CA THR A 39 -10.54 -7.56 17.56
C THR A 39 -9.43 -6.62 18.05
N GLU A 40 -8.43 -7.15 18.75
CA GLU A 40 -7.34 -6.33 19.32
C GLU A 40 -6.42 -5.73 18.26
N TRP A 41 -6.04 -6.52 17.26
CA TRP A 41 -5.16 -6.10 16.16
C TRP A 41 -5.72 -6.57 14.82
N VAL A 42 -5.65 -5.70 13.81
CA VAL A 42 -6.05 -6.01 12.44
C VAL A 42 -4.89 -5.64 11.51
N LEU A 43 -4.48 -6.60 10.69
CA LEU A 43 -3.74 -6.34 9.46
C LEU A 43 -4.78 -6.24 8.33
N PHE A 44 -5.04 -5.02 7.86
CA PHE A 44 -5.86 -4.79 6.68
C PHE A 44 -5.01 -5.04 5.42
N MET A 45 -5.58 -5.68 4.39
CA MET A 45 -4.90 -5.99 3.12
C MET A 45 -5.89 -6.01 1.95
N ASP A 46 -5.46 -5.46 0.81
CA ASP A 46 -6.13 -5.59 -0.47
C ASP A 46 -6.08 -7.03 -1.00
N ALA A 47 -7.08 -7.38 -1.82
CA ALA A 47 -7.23 -8.73 -2.35
C ALA A 47 -6.12 -9.14 -3.35
N ASP A 48 -5.32 -8.19 -3.82
CA ASP A 48 -4.17 -8.43 -4.72
C ASP A 48 -2.82 -8.41 -3.98
N ILE A 49 -2.84 -8.59 -2.66
CA ILE A 49 -1.65 -8.82 -1.82
C ILE A 49 -1.52 -10.32 -1.52
N GLY A 50 -0.40 -10.92 -1.94
CA GLY A 50 -0.08 -12.32 -1.69
C GLY A 50 1.10 -12.51 -0.74
N VAL A 51 1.00 -13.48 0.17
CA VAL A 51 2.12 -13.95 0.99
C VAL A 51 3.09 -14.73 0.10
N VAL A 52 4.38 -14.38 0.14
CA VAL A 52 5.44 -15.14 -0.57
C VAL A 52 6.38 -15.85 0.39
N ASN A 53 6.55 -15.33 1.60
CA ASN A 53 7.32 -16.00 2.64
C ASN A 53 6.48 -16.19 3.91
N PRO A 54 5.90 -17.39 4.11
CA PRO A 54 5.09 -17.63 5.28
C PRO A 54 5.92 -17.89 6.55
N THR A 55 7.26 -17.88 6.50
CA THR A 55 8.09 -18.02 7.70
C THR A 55 8.28 -16.70 8.45
N ARG A 56 7.93 -15.57 7.82
CA ARG A 56 7.94 -14.24 8.43
C ARG A 56 6.72 -14.03 9.31
N LEU A 57 6.89 -13.25 10.36
CA LEU A 57 5.87 -12.92 11.34
C LEU A 57 5.40 -11.47 11.16
N ILE A 58 4.10 -11.21 11.36
CA ILE A 58 3.56 -9.85 11.26
C ILE A 58 4.09 -8.96 12.40
N GLU A 59 4.39 -9.57 13.53
CA GLU A 59 4.94 -8.96 14.74
C GLU A 59 6.30 -8.29 14.48
N GLU A 60 7.04 -8.70 13.44
CA GLU A 60 8.26 -8.02 12.98
C GLU A 60 8.01 -6.55 12.56
N TYR A 61 6.76 -6.21 12.25
CA TYR A 61 6.33 -4.88 11.80
C TYR A 61 5.38 -4.19 12.77
N MET A 62 5.09 -4.81 13.92
CA MET A 62 4.22 -4.26 14.95
C MET A 62 5.05 -3.50 15.99
N ASP A 63 4.59 -2.31 16.37
CA ASP A 63 5.15 -1.55 17.49
C ASP A 63 4.00 -1.01 18.34
N THR A 64 3.89 -1.51 19.57
CA THR A 64 2.81 -1.19 20.52
C THR A 64 2.78 0.27 20.96
N LYS A 65 3.82 1.05 20.61
CA LYS A 65 3.90 2.49 20.83
C LYS A 65 2.94 3.26 19.91
N TYR A 66 2.56 2.67 18.78
CA TYR A 66 1.65 3.26 17.81
C TYR A 66 0.35 2.45 17.73
N ASP A 67 -0.75 3.16 17.51
CA ASP A 67 -2.05 2.55 17.29
C ASP A 67 -2.24 2.14 15.83
N ILE A 68 -1.62 2.88 14.89
CA ILE A 68 -1.74 2.61 13.45
C ILE A 68 -0.37 2.71 12.77
N THR A 69 -0.06 1.72 11.94
CA THR A 69 1.16 1.66 11.12
C THR A 69 0.79 1.59 9.65
N PHE A 70 1.13 2.64 8.91
CA PHE A 70 1.10 2.70 7.45
C PHE A 70 2.52 2.58 6.88
N TYR A 71 2.67 2.67 5.57
CA TYR A 71 3.98 2.68 4.93
C TYR A 71 4.02 3.53 3.65
N ASP A 72 5.19 4.08 3.35
CA ASP A 72 5.46 4.74 2.09
C ASP A 72 5.53 3.69 0.96
N ARG A 73 4.67 3.81 -0.05
CA ARG A 73 4.69 2.94 -1.23
C ARG A 73 6.03 3.08 -1.95
N PHE A 74 6.61 2.00 -2.47
CA PHE A 74 7.97 2.08 -2.98
C PHE A 74 8.06 2.94 -4.25
N CYS A 75 7.13 2.83 -5.20
CA CYS A 75 7.27 3.33 -6.57
C CYS A 75 6.87 4.80 -6.84
N ASN A 76 6.26 5.48 -5.87
CA ASN A 76 5.76 6.87 -5.99
C ASN A 76 5.79 7.57 -4.60
N TRP A 77 5.06 8.66 -4.38
CA TRP A 77 5.07 9.40 -3.10
C TRP A 77 3.85 9.11 -2.23
N GLU A 78 3.02 8.15 -2.63
CA GLU A 78 1.88 7.67 -1.85
C GLU A 78 2.30 7.11 -0.49
N VAL A 79 1.49 7.39 0.52
CA VAL A 79 1.36 6.52 1.68
C VAL A 79 0.37 5.43 1.29
N ALA A 80 0.82 4.18 1.24
CA ALA A 80 -0.04 3.09 0.82
C ALA A 80 -1.13 2.84 1.86
N ILE A 81 -2.38 2.72 1.41
CA ILE A 81 -3.51 2.39 2.28
C ILE A 81 -4.25 1.10 1.91
N GLY A 82 -3.79 0.43 0.86
CA GLY A 82 -4.19 -0.94 0.53
C GLY A 82 -3.70 -1.98 1.55
N SER A 83 -2.85 -1.60 2.51
CA SER A 83 -2.58 -2.40 3.69
C SER A 83 -2.07 -1.55 4.85
N TYR A 84 -2.46 -1.87 6.08
CA TYR A 84 -1.96 -1.23 7.30
C TYR A 84 -2.20 -2.15 8.51
N ILE A 85 -1.39 -1.98 9.55
CA ILE A 85 -1.58 -2.64 10.85
C ILE A 85 -2.25 -1.63 11.78
N VAL A 86 -3.29 -2.06 12.49
CA VAL A 86 -4.03 -1.21 13.42
C VAL A 86 -4.39 -1.96 14.70
N ARG A 87 -4.17 -1.32 15.85
CA ARG A 87 -4.63 -1.76 17.16
C ARG A 87 -6.01 -1.18 17.46
N SER A 88 -6.82 -1.94 18.20
CA SER A 88 -8.06 -1.46 18.77
C SER A 88 -7.79 -0.38 19.81
N SER A 89 -8.21 0.84 19.49
CA SER A 89 -8.25 1.95 20.43
C SER A 89 -9.38 2.89 20.05
N PRO A 90 -9.88 3.73 20.98
CA PRO A 90 -10.83 4.79 20.64
C PRO A 90 -10.29 5.71 19.54
N PHE A 91 -8.97 5.96 19.53
CA PHE A 91 -8.31 6.74 18.49
C PHE A 91 -8.40 6.06 17.12
N SER A 92 -7.99 4.78 17.01
CA SER A 92 -8.00 4.04 15.74
C SER A 92 -9.38 3.98 15.10
N ARG A 93 -10.41 3.65 15.89
CA ARG A 93 -11.78 3.54 15.39
C ARG A 93 -12.28 4.89 14.86
N LYS A 94 -12.07 5.97 15.62
CA LYS A 94 -12.46 7.32 15.21
C LYS A 94 -11.67 7.81 14.00
N PHE A 95 -10.36 7.53 13.95
CA PHE A 95 -9.49 7.90 12.83
C PHE A 95 -9.96 7.24 11.53
N LEU A 96 -10.16 5.91 11.51
CA LEU A 96 -10.60 5.20 10.31
C LEU A 96 -12.02 5.57 9.88
N LEU A 97 -12.93 5.78 10.83
CA LEU A 97 -14.29 6.25 10.54
C LEU A 97 -14.29 7.66 9.93
N ASN A 98 -13.48 8.58 10.49
CA ASN A 98 -13.34 9.93 9.96
C ASN A 98 -12.66 9.93 8.58
N PHE A 99 -11.70 9.04 8.34
CA PHE A 99 -11.09 8.90 7.02
C PHE A 99 -12.11 8.42 5.98
N ALA A 100 -12.98 7.48 6.33
CA ALA A 100 -14.07 7.07 5.45
C ALA A 100 -15.01 8.26 5.12
N ASN A 101 -15.33 9.09 6.11
CA ASN A 101 -16.13 10.31 5.93
C ASN A 101 -15.44 11.38 5.06
N PHE A 102 -14.11 11.34 4.95
CA PHE A 102 -13.33 12.29 4.16
C PHE A 102 -13.61 12.19 2.65
N GLU A 103 -14.29 11.13 2.20
CA GLU A 103 -14.77 11.01 0.81
C GLU A 103 -15.59 12.23 0.35
N SER A 104 -16.36 12.83 1.25
CA SER A 104 -17.17 14.02 0.94
C SER A 104 -16.34 15.30 0.67
N GLN A 105 -15.04 15.27 0.93
CA GLN A 105 -14.11 16.40 0.78
C GLN A 105 -13.20 16.26 -0.44
N LEU A 106 -13.40 15.24 -1.28
CA LEU A 106 -12.58 15.04 -2.48
C LEU A 106 -12.88 16.10 -3.54
N PRO A 107 -11.87 16.57 -4.29
CA PRO A 107 -12.11 17.43 -5.42
C PRO A 107 -12.84 16.65 -6.53
N GLN A 108 -13.52 17.38 -7.42
CA GLN A 108 -14.24 16.80 -8.57
C GLN A 108 -13.29 16.32 -9.69
N SER A 109 -12.00 16.63 -9.58
CA SER A 109 -10.92 16.30 -10.49
C SER A 109 -10.44 14.84 -10.35
N PHE A 110 -9.44 14.44 -11.14
CA PHE A 110 -8.79 13.15 -10.96
C PHE A 110 -8.00 13.13 -9.63
N HIS A 111 -8.51 12.46 -8.62
CA HIS A 111 -8.02 12.61 -7.24
C HIS A 111 -7.29 11.39 -6.66
N GLY A 112 -7.21 10.26 -7.39
CA GLY A 112 -6.50 9.06 -6.89
C GLY A 112 -7.21 8.31 -5.76
N THR A 113 -8.55 8.43 -5.71
CA THR A 113 -9.42 7.81 -4.70
C THR A 113 -8.93 8.06 -3.26
N GLU A 114 -8.86 7.02 -2.44
CA GLU A 114 -8.44 7.05 -1.05
C GLU A 114 -6.94 7.30 -0.88
N ASN A 115 -6.09 6.80 -1.78
CA ASN A 115 -4.64 6.95 -1.65
C ASN A 115 -4.28 8.44 -1.75
N GLY A 116 -4.80 9.15 -2.76
CA GLY A 116 -4.63 10.59 -2.88
C GLY A 116 -5.24 11.37 -1.71
N ALA A 117 -6.45 10.98 -1.30
CA ALA A 117 -7.16 11.62 -0.18
C ALA A 117 -6.42 11.50 1.16
N PHE A 118 -5.73 10.39 1.39
CA PHE A 118 -5.11 10.09 2.67
C PHE A 118 -4.02 11.10 3.05
N HIS A 119 -3.35 11.67 2.07
CA HIS A 119 -2.34 12.70 2.31
C HIS A 119 -2.94 13.98 2.89
N ALA A 120 -4.02 14.48 2.29
CA ALA A 120 -4.78 15.61 2.81
C ALA A 120 -5.35 15.26 4.19
N TYR A 121 -5.91 14.07 4.35
CA TYR A 121 -6.46 13.62 5.62
C TYR A 121 -5.42 13.62 6.76
N ILE A 122 -4.20 13.10 6.53
CA ILE A 122 -3.11 13.14 7.53
C ILE A 122 -2.79 14.60 7.89
N LEU A 123 -2.65 15.47 6.88
CA LEU A 123 -2.31 16.86 7.08
C LEU A 123 -3.39 17.59 7.91
N GLU A 124 -4.66 17.36 7.59
CA GLU A 124 -5.80 18.03 8.22
C GLU A 124 -6.20 17.47 9.59
N THR A 125 -5.69 16.31 9.99
CA THR A 125 -6.11 15.67 11.24
C THR A 125 -5.02 15.48 12.27
N ILE A 126 -3.81 15.11 11.85
CA ILE A 126 -2.75 14.68 12.79
C ILE A 126 -1.39 15.36 12.53
N ALA A 127 -1.24 16.11 11.45
CA ALA A 127 -0.06 16.96 11.25
C ALA A 127 -0.17 18.27 12.06
N PRO A 128 0.97 18.92 12.38
CA PRO A 128 0.97 20.24 13.01
C PRO A 128 0.17 21.25 12.20
N TYR A 129 -0.53 22.16 12.89
CA TYR A 129 -1.41 23.14 12.25
C TYR A 129 -0.65 24.04 11.27
N GLU A 130 0.60 24.38 11.59
CA GLU A 130 1.47 25.23 10.78
C GLU A 130 1.73 24.62 9.40
N SER A 131 1.82 23.28 9.30
CA SER A 131 2.01 22.60 8.03
C SER A 131 0.85 22.80 7.06
N ARG A 132 -0.36 23.13 7.54
CA ARG A 132 -1.54 23.29 6.67
C ARG A 132 -1.46 24.54 5.83
N ASN A 133 -0.87 25.61 6.38
CA ASN A 133 -0.74 26.90 5.69
C ASN A 133 0.14 26.78 4.43
N ASP A 134 1.05 25.81 4.40
CA ASP A 134 1.96 25.60 3.28
C ASP A 134 1.38 24.68 2.18
N ALA A 135 0.16 24.17 2.34
CA ALA A 135 -0.44 23.17 1.45
C ALA A 135 -1.35 23.73 0.36
N GLU A 136 -1.64 25.04 0.35
CA GLU A 136 -2.56 25.66 -0.61
C GLU A 136 -2.22 25.31 -2.07
N VAL A 137 -0.94 25.40 -2.43
CA VAL A 137 -0.46 25.05 -3.78
C VAL A 137 -0.67 23.56 -4.08
N CYS A 138 -0.48 22.68 -3.09
CA CYS A 138 -0.71 21.25 -3.27
C CYS A 138 -2.20 20.96 -3.50
N TYR A 139 -3.10 21.60 -2.76
CA TYR A 139 -4.53 21.46 -2.97
C TYR A 139 -4.97 22.01 -4.33
N SER A 140 -4.41 23.14 -4.78
CA SER A 140 -4.64 23.67 -6.13
C SER A 140 -4.25 22.69 -7.23
N ILE A 141 -3.12 21.99 -7.08
CA ILE A 141 -2.71 20.91 -8.01
C ILE A 141 -3.73 19.76 -7.98
N TRP A 142 -4.16 19.35 -6.78
CA TRP A 142 -5.10 18.24 -6.62
C TRP A 142 -6.47 18.56 -7.26
N GLU A 143 -6.99 19.77 -7.05
CA GLU A 143 -8.24 20.28 -7.60
C GLU A 143 -8.23 20.40 -9.14
N GLN A 144 -7.06 20.49 -9.76
CA GLN A 144 -6.90 20.61 -11.21
C GLN A 144 -6.39 19.33 -11.88
N SER A 145 -6.12 18.28 -11.09
CA SER A 145 -5.52 17.04 -11.57
C SER A 145 -6.39 16.31 -12.59
N GLN A 146 -5.80 15.85 -13.70
CA GLN A 146 -6.53 15.18 -14.78
C GLN A 146 -6.10 13.72 -14.96
N ASN A 147 -4.94 13.34 -14.42
CA ASN A 147 -4.32 12.05 -14.65
C ASN A 147 -3.32 11.70 -13.53
N TYR A 148 -2.69 10.54 -13.64
CA TYR A 148 -1.73 10.05 -12.64
C TYR A 148 -0.47 10.93 -12.51
N ASP A 149 0.00 11.61 -13.55
CA ASP A 149 1.18 12.46 -13.43
C ASP A 149 0.86 13.75 -12.63
N ASP A 150 -0.34 14.31 -12.77
CA ASP A 150 -0.82 15.42 -11.94
C ASP A 150 -1.03 14.96 -10.49
N LEU A 151 -1.61 13.77 -10.29
CA LEU A 151 -1.75 13.17 -8.96
C LEU A 151 -0.38 12.96 -8.29
N TYR A 152 0.60 12.44 -9.03
CA TYR A 152 1.97 12.28 -8.53
C TYR A 152 2.65 13.61 -8.20
N LEU A 153 2.33 14.69 -8.93
CA LEU A 153 2.77 16.03 -8.59
C LEU A 153 2.16 16.49 -7.25
N TYR A 154 0.85 16.29 -7.06
CA TYR A 154 0.17 16.54 -5.80
C TYR A 154 0.80 15.74 -4.65
N GLU A 155 0.98 14.42 -4.81
CA GLU A 155 1.61 13.56 -3.79
C GLU A 155 3.02 14.06 -3.44
N ALA A 156 3.84 14.39 -4.45
CA ALA A 156 5.19 14.92 -4.22
C ALA A 156 5.17 16.24 -3.45
N CYS A 157 4.22 17.12 -3.77
CA CYS A 157 3.99 18.42 -3.13
C CYS A 157 3.54 18.25 -1.67
N ILE A 158 2.47 17.50 -1.42
CA ILE A 158 1.91 17.36 -0.06
C ILE A 158 2.89 16.60 0.86
N ARG A 159 3.73 15.71 0.30
CA ARG A 159 4.84 15.07 1.03
C ARG A 159 6.03 15.99 1.25
N LEU A 160 6.16 17.10 0.51
CA LEU A 160 7.11 18.17 0.82
C LEU A 160 6.63 18.91 2.09
N VAL A 161 5.34 19.26 2.13
CA VAL A 161 4.71 19.95 3.25
C VAL A 161 4.74 19.12 4.55
N LEU A 162 4.39 17.84 4.47
CA LEU A 162 4.52 16.90 5.60
C LEU A 162 5.98 16.64 6.02
N GLY A 163 6.94 16.95 5.14
CA GLY A 163 8.38 16.80 5.37
C GLY A 163 8.84 15.36 5.61
N SER A 164 9.93 15.24 6.38
CA SER A 164 10.49 13.95 6.81
C SER A 164 9.72 13.30 7.97
N LYS A 165 8.65 13.95 8.46
CA LYS A 165 7.85 13.43 9.56
C LYS A 165 7.21 12.10 9.16
N ARG A 166 7.34 11.12 10.05
CA ARG A 166 6.80 9.76 9.88
C ARG A 166 6.05 9.29 11.12
N ILE A 167 6.15 10.04 12.21
CA ILE A 167 5.48 9.76 13.48
C ILE A 167 4.56 10.93 13.77
N PHE A 168 3.28 10.64 13.95
CA PHE A 168 2.20 11.58 14.23
C PHE A 168 1.47 11.07 15.47
N ASP A 169 2.12 11.23 16.63
CA ASP A 169 1.67 10.70 17.92
C ASP A 169 1.39 9.18 17.84
N LYS A 170 0.12 8.79 17.72
CA LYS A 170 -0.35 7.41 17.65
C LYS A 170 -0.20 6.74 16.28
N VAL A 171 0.19 7.48 15.24
CA VAL A 171 0.32 6.96 13.88
C VAL A 171 1.77 6.98 13.44
N GLN A 172 2.26 5.87 12.88
CA GLN A 172 3.54 5.83 12.19
C GLN A 172 3.41 5.46 10.71
N ILE A 173 4.38 5.93 9.91
CA ILE A 173 4.52 5.63 8.49
C ILE A 173 5.92 5.05 8.27
N LEU A 174 5.99 3.76 7.95
CA LEU A 174 7.25 3.09 7.65
C LEU A 174 7.87 3.61 6.35
N ARG A 175 9.21 3.54 6.27
CA ARG A 175 9.96 4.00 5.10
C ARG A 175 9.76 3.05 3.93
N LYS A 176 10.02 3.56 2.72
CA LYS A 176 10.01 2.77 1.49
C LYS A 176 10.89 1.54 1.64
N GLY A 177 10.30 0.36 1.46
CA GLY A 177 11.01 -0.91 1.47
C GLY A 177 11.24 -1.53 2.85
N THR A 178 10.76 -0.93 3.93
CA THR A 178 10.89 -1.45 5.30
C THR A 178 9.60 -2.06 5.87
N ALA A 179 8.50 -2.00 5.14
CA ALA A 179 7.21 -2.60 5.52
C ALA A 179 7.09 -4.07 5.05
N TRP A 180 5.99 -4.72 5.41
CA TRP A 180 5.70 -6.12 5.08
C TRP A 180 5.33 -6.34 3.59
N VAL A 181 4.98 -5.26 2.88
CA VAL A 181 4.49 -5.32 1.50
C VAL A 181 5.30 -4.39 0.60
N ARG A 182 5.50 -4.82 -0.64
CA ARG A 182 5.93 -3.97 -1.75
C ARG A 182 5.35 -4.48 -3.07
N ASP A 183 5.26 -3.59 -4.05
CA ASP A 183 4.76 -3.95 -5.37
C ASP A 183 5.63 -5.04 -6.04
N ILE A 184 4.99 -6.02 -6.68
CA ILE A 184 5.67 -7.17 -7.30
C ILE A 184 6.45 -6.79 -8.57
N TRP A 185 5.92 -5.87 -9.38
CA TRP A 185 6.49 -5.50 -10.68
C TRP A 185 7.80 -4.72 -10.57
N ILE A 186 8.08 -4.06 -9.44
CA ILE A 186 9.28 -3.21 -9.29
C ILE A 186 10.59 -4.02 -9.31
N THR A 187 10.52 -5.33 -9.05
CA THR A 187 11.64 -6.27 -9.20
C THR A 187 11.40 -7.31 -10.30
N GLY A 188 10.34 -7.15 -11.11
CA GLY A 188 9.94 -8.12 -12.13
C GLY A 188 9.56 -9.48 -11.53
N SER A 189 8.74 -9.45 -10.49
CA SER A 189 8.27 -10.63 -9.74
C SER A 189 9.34 -11.39 -8.96
N GLN A 190 10.58 -10.91 -8.94
CA GLN A 190 11.63 -11.54 -8.16
C GLN A 190 11.54 -11.16 -6.69
N TRP A 191 11.84 -12.11 -5.80
CA TRP A 191 11.70 -11.97 -4.36
C TRP A 191 12.77 -12.79 -3.62
N SER A 192 12.88 -12.61 -2.31
CA SER A 192 13.88 -13.29 -1.49
C SER A 192 13.31 -13.72 -0.14
N PHE A 193 13.67 -14.93 0.32
CA PHE A 193 13.28 -15.44 1.64
C PHE A 193 13.79 -14.53 2.77
N ASP A 194 15.02 -14.06 2.65
CA ASP A 194 15.68 -13.27 3.69
C ASP A 194 15.17 -11.82 3.75
N ARG A 195 14.19 -11.44 2.92
CA ARG A 195 13.76 -10.04 2.79
C ARG A 195 12.26 -9.83 2.61
N ASP A 196 11.60 -10.61 1.77
CA ASP A 196 10.22 -10.36 1.38
C ASP A 196 9.27 -11.16 2.28
N PHE A 197 8.16 -10.54 2.68
CA PHE A 197 7.04 -11.21 3.35
C PHE A 197 5.85 -11.33 2.40
N MET A 198 5.31 -10.20 1.96
CA MET A 198 4.16 -10.13 1.05
C MET A 198 4.46 -9.24 -0.16
N LEU A 199 3.76 -9.50 -1.27
CA LEU A 199 3.85 -8.74 -2.51
C LEU A 199 2.48 -8.23 -2.93
N HIS A 200 2.41 -6.96 -3.30
CA HIS A 200 1.20 -6.29 -3.80
C HIS A 200 1.17 -6.27 -5.33
N GLY A 201 -0.02 -6.23 -5.91
CA GLY A 201 -0.21 -6.14 -7.36
C GLY A 201 -0.42 -7.48 -8.06
N MET A 202 -0.90 -8.49 -7.35
CA MET A 202 -1.13 -9.85 -7.86
C MET A 202 -2.55 -10.01 -8.43
N LYS A 203 -3.00 -9.05 -9.23
CA LYS A 203 -4.33 -9.11 -9.87
C LYS A 203 -4.35 -10.15 -10.97
N GLU A 204 -5.38 -10.99 -11.03
CA GLU A 204 -5.42 -12.07 -12.01
C GLU A 204 -5.45 -11.58 -13.46
N SER A 205 -6.03 -10.40 -13.71
CA SER A 205 -6.00 -9.74 -15.03
C SER A 205 -4.59 -9.37 -15.52
N ASP A 206 -3.64 -9.19 -14.59
CA ASP A 206 -2.27 -8.80 -14.87
C ASP A 206 -1.29 -9.99 -14.73
N ARG A 207 -1.81 -11.18 -14.42
CA ARG A 207 -1.02 -12.41 -14.27
C ARG A 207 -0.52 -12.85 -15.64
N SER A 208 0.76 -13.17 -15.72
CA SER A 208 1.37 -13.75 -16.92
C SER A 208 2.03 -15.09 -16.63
N MET A 209 2.05 -15.94 -17.66
CA MET A 209 2.83 -17.17 -17.66
C MET A 209 4.24 -16.88 -18.20
N ILE A 210 5.24 -17.60 -17.70
CA ILE A 210 6.59 -17.49 -18.27
C ILE A 210 6.58 -18.16 -19.64
N PRO A 211 7.03 -17.49 -20.71
CA PRO A 211 7.32 -18.16 -21.98
C PRO A 211 8.47 -19.15 -21.80
N ASP A 212 8.28 -20.40 -22.19
CA ASP A 212 9.33 -21.42 -22.11
C ASP A 212 10.54 -21.11 -23.03
N GLY A 213 11.71 -21.62 -22.67
CA GLY A 213 12.91 -21.57 -23.50
C GLY A 213 13.56 -20.19 -23.63
N PHE A 214 14.03 -19.86 -24.84
CA PHE A 214 14.81 -18.65 -25.16
C PHE A 214 14.07 -17.34 -24.80
N PHE A 215 12.74 -17.35 -24.86
CA PHE A 215 11.90 -16.17 -24.59
C PHE A 215 11.82 -15.79 -23.10
N SER A 216 12.19 -16.69 -22.18
CA SER A 216 12.30 -16.40 -20.74
C SER A 216 13.28 -15.25 -20.44
N LYS A 217 14.35 -15.12 -21.24
CA LYS A 217 15.33 -14.01 -21.12
C LYS A 217 14.83 -12.70 -21.76
N LEU A 218 13.92 -12.77 -22.73
CA LEU A 218 13.30 -11.61 -23.39
C LEU A 218 12.15 -10.98 -22.58
N ARG A 219 11.72 -11.59 -21.46
CA ARG A 219 10.68 -11.03 -20.58
C ARG A 219 10.97 -9.62 -20.07
N TYR A 220 12.25 -9.23 -20.02
CA TYR A 220 12.65 -7.90 -19.56
C TYR A 220 12.41 -6.81 -20.62
N ILE A 221 12.25 -7.20 -21.89
CA ILE A 221 12.10 -6.30 -23.05
C ILE A 221 10.63 -5.91 -23.23
N PHE A 222 9.71 -6.85 -23.01
CA PHE A 222 8.27 -6.62 -23.11
C PHE A 222 7.66 -6.64 -21.70
N LYS A 223 7.79 -5.53 -20.97
CA LYS A 223 7.14 -5.36 -19.66
C LYS A 223 5.92 -4.44 -19.81
N PRO A 224 4.71 -4.99 -20.01
CA PRO A 224 3.52 -4.21 -19.71
C PRO A 224 3.61 -3.70 -18.27
N ARG A 225 3.11 -2.48 -18.05
CA ARG A 225 3.03 -1.91 -16.71
C ARG A 225 2.16 -2.87 -15.87
N PHE A 226 2.62 -3.22 -14.67
CA PHE A 226 1.90 -4.08 -13.70
C PHE A 226 1.91 -5.60 -13.93
N THR A 227 2.50 -6.11 -15.01
CA THR A 227 2.61 -7.58 -15.20
C THR A 227 3.34 -8.25 -14.04
N TRP A 228 2.75 -9.35 -13.56
CA TRP A 228 3.37 -10.19 -12.55
C TRP A 228 3.41 -11.66 -12.95
N TYR A 229 4.25 -12.42 -12.27
CA TYR A 229 4.47 -13.83 -12.50
C TYR A 229 4.34 -14.56 -11.16
N PRO A 230 3.65 -15.71 -11.10
CA PRO A 230 3.45 -16.43 -9.86
C PRO A 230 4.76 -16.82 -9.17
N PRO A 231 4.90 -16.55 -7.86
CA PRO A 231 6.02 -17.05 -7.07
C PRO A 231 5.90 -18.56 -6.79
N LEU A 232 4.71 -19.13 -6.97
CA LEU A 232 4.39 -20.54 -6.78
C LEU A 232 4.19 -21.24 -8.12
N THR A 233 4.62 -22.50 -8.23
CA THR A 233 4.41 -23.33 -9.43
C THR A 233 3.00 -23.91 -9.50
N ASN A 234 2.35 -24.08 -8.35
CA ASN A 234 1.01 -24.63 -8.22
C ASN A 234 0.19 -23.76 -7.26
N ASP A 235 -1.13 -23.80 -7.41
CA ASP A 235 -2.03 -23.16 -6.47
C ASP A 235 -1.96 -23.88 -5.11
N LEU A 236 -2.15 -23.12 -4.02
CA LEU A 236 -2.15 -23.68 -2.68
C LEU A 236 -3.44 -24.49 -2.45
N ASP A 237 -3.29 -25.67 -1.87
CA ASP A 237 -4.45 -26.45 -1.43
C ASP A 237 -5.03 -25.84 -0.15
N MET A 238 -6.16 -25.14 -0.31
CA MET A 238 -6.85 -24.44 0.76
C MET A 238 -7.33 -25.37 1.88
N THR A 239 -7.52 -26.66 1.61
CA THR A 239 -7.93 -27.64 2.64
C THR A 239 -6.80 -27.94 3.62
N HIS A 240 -5.55 -27.81 3.18
CA HIS A 240 -4.35 -27.99 4.01
C HIS A 240 -3.88 -26.69 4.68
N CYS A 241 -4.44 -25.53 4.29
CA CYS A 241 -4.10 -24.25 4.91
C CYS A 241 -4.53 -24.18 6.39
N SER A 242 -5.69 -24.77 6.73
CA SER A 242 -6.23 -24.76 8.10
C SER A 242 -5.44 -25.66 9.06
N THR A 243 -4.87 -26.77 8.57
CA THR A 243 -4.00 -27.65 9.37
C THR A 243 -2.56 -27.13 9.46
N GLY A 244 -2.19 -26.23 8.54
CA GLY A 244 -0.83 -25.71 8.44
C GLY A 244 0.14 -26.61 7.67
N ASP A 245 -0.34 -27.69 7.07
CA ASP A 245 0.46 -28.67 6.31
C ASP A 245 0.57 -28.33 4.82
N VAL A 246 0.07 -27.15 4.42
CA VAL A 246 0.09 -26.70 3.03
C VAL A 246 1.53 -26.64 2.50
N LYS A 247 1.76 -27.25 1.33
CA LYS A 247 3.08 -27.28 0.68
C LYS A 247 3.27 -26.05 -0.19
N TRP A 248 4.33 -25.29 0.08
CA TRP A 248 4.72 -24.13 -0.72
C TRP A 248 5.71 -24.56 -1.80
N GLN A 249 5.22 -24.74 -3.03
CA GLN A 249 6.05 -25.11 -4.17
C GLN A 249 6.44 -23.86 -4.94
N TYR A 250 7.65 -23.38 -4.70
CA TYR A 250 8.15 -22.12 -5.26
C TYR A 250 8.72 -22.28 -6.66
N ASP A 251 8.47 -21.28 -7.51
CA ASP A 251 9.21 -21.10 -8.74
C ASP A 251 10.56 -20.43 -8.45
N MET A 252 11.59 -21.27 -8.32
CA MET A 252 12.95 -20.83 -7.98
C MET A 252 13.59 -19.90 -9.04
N ARG A 253 12.98 -19.70 -10.21
CA ARG A 253 13.44 -18.70 -11.20
C ARG A 253 13.22 -17.25 -10.72
N PHE A 254 12.30 -17.05 -9.78
CA PHE A 254 12.01 -15.74 -9.18
C PHE A 254 12.67 -15.53 -7.83
N GLN A 255 13.08 -16.60 -7.17
CA GLN A 255 13.81 -16.53 -5.91
C GLN A 255 15.25 -16.08 -6.20
N ILE A 256 15.68 -14.97 -5.59
CA ILE A 256 17.05 -14.45 -5.71
C ILE A 256 17.61 -14.03 -4.34
N PRO A 257 18.94 -13.87 -4.21
CA PRO A 257 19.54 -13.37 -2.97
C PRO A 257 19.05 -11.97 -2.60
N GLN A 258 18.90 -11.71 -1.30
CA GLN A 258 18.50 -10.39 -0.77
C GLN A 258 19.34 -9.25 -1.35
N SER A 259 20.66 -9.43 -1.43
CA SER A 259 21.59 -8.42 -1.96
C SER A 259 21.27 -7.98 -3.40
N ALA A 260 20.75 -8.89 -4.23
CA ALA A 260 20.33 -8.58 -5.59
C ALA A 260 19.03 -7.76 -5.63
N ILE A 261 18.09 -8.02 -4.72
CA ILE A 261 16.87 -7.22 -4.55
C ILE A 261 17.23 -5.82 -4.04
N GLU A 262 18.03 -5.72 -2.98
CA GLU A 262 18.45 -4.45 -2.39
C GLU A 262 19.17 -3.55 -3.40
N LYS A 263 20.06 -4.12 -4.22
CA LYS A 263 20.73 -3.38 -5.30
C LYS A 263 19.73 -2.76 -6.28
N ARG A 264 18.67 -3.48 -6.64
CA ARG A 264 17.63 -2.98 -7.57
C ARG A 264 16.76 -1.91 -6.91
N LEU A 265 16.35 -2.13 -5.67
CA LEU A 265 15.58 -1.15 -4.91
C LEU A 265 16.36 0.14 -4.69
N TYR A 266 17.67 0.06 -4.44
CA TYR A 266 18.55 1.22 -4.36
C TYR A 266 18.62 2.00 -5.67
N VAL A 267 18.75 1.31 -6.82
CA VAL A 267 18.73 1.99 -8.12
C VAL A 267 17.38 2.66 -8.37
N LEU A 268 16.28 1.95 -8.07
CA LEU A 268 14.93 2.46 -8.24
C LEU A 268 14.63 3.66 -7.34
N SER A 269 15.06 3.63 -6.07
CA SER A 269 14.84 4.74 -5.15
C SER A 269 15.48 6.04 -5.66
N ARG A 270 16.68 5.95 -6.25
CA ARG A 270 17.32 7.12 -6.90
C ARG A 270 16.56 7.61 -8.12
N GLN A 271 15.99 6.71 -8.92
CA GLN A 271 15.17 7.09 -10.07
C GLN A 271 13.89 7.80 -9.62
N ILE A 272 13.26 7.30 -8.56
CA ILE A 272 12.05 7.90 -7.97
C ILE A 272 12.39 9.27 -7.42
N GLU A 273 13.43 9.45 -6.60
CA GLU A 273 13.79 10.77 -6.10
C GLU A 273 14.13 11.77 -7.22
N ARG A 274 14.77 11.33 -8.31
CA ARG A 274 14.94 12.18 -9.50
C ARG A 274 13.61 12.55 -10.15
N LYS A 275 12.65 11.62 -10.25
CA LYS A 275 11.30 11.91 -10.75
C LYS A 275 10.60 12.93 -9.83
N ARG A 276 10.81 12.86 -8.51
CA ARG A 276 10.25 13.81 -7.54
C ARG A 276 10.65 15.23 -7.88
N TRP A 277 11.95 15.49 -8.01
CA TRP A 277 12.47 16.82 -8.32
C TRP A 277 11.98 17.35 -9.67
N ARG A 278 11.86 16.48 -10.68
CA ARG A 278 11.30 16.86 -11.98
C ARG A 278 9.82 17.25 -11.89
N LEU A 279 9.03 16.54 -11.09
CA LEU A 279 7.63 16.88 -10.86
C LEU A 279 7.53 18.19 -10.09
N LEU A 280 8.24 18.34 -8.97
CA LEU A 280 8.21 19.56 -8.16
C LEU A 280 8.61 20.81 -8.95
N GLY A 281 9.48 20.69 -9.96
CA GLY A 281 9.79 21.80 -10.89
C GLY A 281 8.57 22.31 -11.69
N GLN A 282 7.51 21.52 -11.81
CA GLN A 282 6.27 21.90 -12.49
C GLN A 282 5.30 22.67 -11.58
N MET A 283 5.53 22.70 -10.25
CA MET A 283 4.70 23.45 -9.30
C MET A 283 4.63 24.94 -9.62
N LYS A 284 5.64 25.50 -10.29
CA LYS A 284 5.66 26.91 -10.73
C LYS A 284 4.41 27.30 -11.54
N LYS A 285 3.75 26.34 -12.19
CA LYS A 285 2.50 26.60 -12.95
C LYS A 285 1.29 26.90 -12.04
N PHE A 286 1.42 26.65 -10.75
CA PHE A 286 0.37 26.76 -9.72
C PHE A 286 0.74 27.79 -8.63
N LEU A 287 1.84 28.54 -8.83
CA LEU A 287 2.25 29.69 -8.02
C LEU A 287 1.83 30.97 -8.75
#